data_AF-A0A6J1MXN3-F1
#
_entry.id   AF-A0A6J1MXN3-F1
#
_cell.length_a   1.000
_cell.length_b   1.000
_cell.length_c   1.000
_cell.angle_alpha   90.00
_cell.angle_beta   90.00
_cell.angle_gamma   90.00
#
_symmetry.space_group_name_H-M   'P 1'
#
loop_
_entity.id
_entity.type
_entity.pdbx_description
1 polymer ?
#
loop_
_entity_poly.entity_id
_entity_poly.type
_entity_poly.pdbx_seq_one_letter_code
_entity_poly.pdbx_strand_id
1 'polypeptide(L)'
;MASLKEISQGEEKKDNLWVFIFDEMSIRKNLIYNPKTDAIEGYQDHGSQGRNQQMASHALVFMLVGLRKRWKQPIAHFFSGDSVTADRLQAIIKEVLAECFSHNLVVVATVCDMDGVNMRALNALGSTVDRPFFIYNENEIVTIMDPPHLLKCFRNNFLKHNIKCPDNFATNAVSGIAKWEHIKEFFKNDNNNPNFVFAPALTDQHIHPNGKQKMKVKLAAQVLSHSVAAGIFAKVARNEISPEAVVTATLISKMDNIFDSLNADTPDLKRGKRYFTNITKKSEHLQLFHDMKTLFQNICFIGVRCAPPSVNGWIRTIRAVERLWHNLQKLNINALATRRLNQDPLENLFGCIRGHCGSNPNPNVPQFIAGLKTSIG
;
A
#
# COMPACT_ATOMS: atom_id res chain seq x y z
N MET A 1 14.39 -17.19 -10.65
CA MET A 1 15.73 -16.65 -10.33
C MET A 1 16.68 -16.61 -11.52
N ALA A 2 16.80 -17.66 -12.36
CA ALA A 2 17.73 -17.67 -13.50
C ALA A 2 17.60 -16.44 -14.44
N SER A 3 16.37 -16.06 -14.81
CA SER A 3 16.11 -14.84 -15.62
C SER A 3 16.56 -13.53 -14.97
N LEU A 4 16.41 -13.40 -13.63
CA LEU A 4 16.83 -12.20 -12.90
C LEU A 4 18.35 -12.10 -12.79
N LYS A 5 19.03 -13.24 -12.70
CA LYS A 5 20.49 -13.32 -12.66
C LYS A 5 21.10 -12.82 -13.97
N GLU A 6 20.55 -13.22 -15.11
CA GLU A 6 20.99 -12.76 -16.43
C GLU A 6 20.84 -11.25 -16.58
N ILE A 7 19.73 -10.69 -16.08
CA ILE A 7 19.48 -9.24 -16.06
C ILE A 7 20.49 -8.52 -15.17
N SER A 8 20.72 -9.02 -13.96
CA SER A 8 21.66 -8.46 -12.99
C SER A 8 23.10 -8.41 -13.52
N GLN A 9 23.52 -9.43 -14.28
CA GLN A 9 24.88 -9.54 -14.83
C GLN A 9 25.16 -8.57 -15.99
N GLY A 10 24.12 -8.09 -16.69
CA GLY A 10 24.24 -7.17 -17.82
C GLY A 10 23.98 -5.70 -17.49
N GLU A 11 23.58 -5.38 -16.26
CA GLU A 11 23.09 -4.04 -15.90
C GLU A 11 24.08 -3.22 -15.08
N GLU A 12 24.06 -1.90 -15.29
CA GLU A 12 24.69 -0.98 -14.37
C GLU A 12 24.07 -1.13 -12.97
N LYS A 13 24.89 -1.03 -11.92
CA LYS A 13 24.47 -1.14 -10.51
C LYS A 13 23.28 -0.24 -10.14
N LYS A 14 23.10 0.89 -10.84
CA LYS A 14 22.00 1.84 -10.65
C LYS A 14 20.64 1.33 -11.13
N ASP A 15 20.62 0.39 -12.08
CA ASP A 15 19.38 -0.16 -12.65
C ASP A 15 19.01 -1.51 -12.03
N ASN A 16 19.97 -2.22 -11.44
CA ASN A 16 19.80 -3.44 -10.64
C ASN A 16 19.28 -3.16 -9.21
N LEU A 17 18.35 -2.22 -9.04
CA LEU A 17 17.74 -1.88 -7.75
C LEU A 17 16.32 -2.44 -7.66
N TRP A 18 16.06 -3.22 -6.61
CA TRP A 18 14.84 -3.99 -6.45
C TRP A 18 14.07 -3.65 -5.18
N VAL A 19 12.75 -3.70 -5.31
CA VAL A 19 11.79 -3.61 -4.21
C VAL A 19 11.19 -4.99 -4.01
N PHE A 20 11.22 -5.45 -2.76
CA PHE A 20 10.73 -6.75 -2.33
C PHE A 20 9.32 -6.60 -1.76
N ILE A 21 8.31 -7.05 -2.48
CA ILE A 21 6.91 -6.95 -2.04
C ILE A 21 6.40 -8.32 -1.65
N PHE A 22 5.60 -8.37 -0.58
CA PHE A 22 5.00 -9.63 -0.14
C PHE A 22 3.63 -9.41 0.48
N ASP A 23 2.76 -10.40 0.30
CA ASP A 23 1.40 -10.42 0.81
C ASP A 23 0.85 -11.86 0.79
N GLU A 24 -0.25 -12.08 1.50
CA GLU A 24 -0.95 -13.36 1.55
C GLU A 24 -2.23 -13.34 0.72
N MET A 25 -2.45 -14.40 -0.05
CA MET A 25 -3.72 -14.65 -0.72
C MET A 25 -4.46 -15.78 -0.03
N SER A 26 -5.71 -15.56 0.37
CA SER A 26 -6.57 -16.66 0.83
C SER A 26 -6.84 -17.66 -0.31
N ILE A 27 -6.74 -18.94 0.04
CA ILE A 27 -6.96 -20.10 -0.82
C ILE A 27 -7.92 -21.09 -0.14
N ARG A 28 -8.54 -21.94 -0.95
CA ARG A 28 -9.46 -22.98 -0.46
C ARG A 28 -8.67 -24.14 0.14
N LYS A 29 -8.93 -24.44 1.42
CA LYS A 29 -8.46 -25.66 2.10
C LYS A 29 -8.93 -26.89 1.31
N ASN A 30 -7.98 -27.72 0.87
CA ASN A 30 -8.26 -28.94 0.12
C ASN A 30 -7.02 -29.82 0.07
N LEU A 31 -7.18 -31.13 0.27
CA LEU A 31 -6.10 -32.10 0.11
C LEU A 31 -6.30 -32.87 -1.21
N ILE A 32 -5.23 -32.97 -2.00
CA ILE A 32 -5.23 -33.70 -3.27
C ILE A 32 -4.01 -34.60 -3.30
N TYR A 33 -4.18 -35.87 -3.60
CA TYR A 33 -3.05 -36.75 -3.90
C TYR A 33 -2.53 -36.45 -5.32
N ASN A 34 -1.25 -36.15 -5.45
CA ASN A 34 -0.56 -35.97 -6.72
C ASN A 34 0.24 -37.24 -7.06
N PRO A 35 -0.20 -38.06 -8.03
CA PRO A 35 0.48 -39.29 -8.40
C PRO A 35 1.88 -39.08 -9.00
N LYS A 36 2.18 -37.90 -9.55
CA LYS A 36 3.49 -37.62 -10.17
C LYS A 36 4.59 -37.41 -9.14
N THR A 37 4.24 -36.82 -8.00
CA THR A 37 5.17 -36.54 -6.90
C THR A 37 5.01 -37.52 -5.74
N ASP A 38 4.08 -38.48 -5.86
CA ASP A 38 3.68 -39.42 -4.81
C ASP A 38 3.46 -38.73 -3.45
N ALA A 39 2.68 -37.64 -3.47
CA ALA A 39 2.52 -36.78 -2.29
C ALA A 39 1.13 -36.17 -2.21
N ILE A 40 0.65 -35.94 -0.98
CA ILE A 40 -0.58 -35.17 -0.73
C ILE A 40 -0.25 -33.68 -0.77
N GLU A 41 -0.79 -32.97 -1.74
CA GLU A 41 -0.75 -31.51 -1.85
C GLU A 41 -1.87 -30.86 -1.02
N GLY A 42 -1.68 -29.61 -0.60
CA GLY A 42 -2.68 -28.86 0.17
C GLY A 42 -2.38 -28.71 1.66
N TYR A 43 -1.27 -29.26 2.12
CA TYR A 43 -0.74 -29.02 3.46
C TYR A 43 0.05 -27.71 3.54
N GLN A 44 0.16 -27.15 4.75
CA GLN A 44 1.07 -26.07 5.07
C GLN A 44 2.50 -26.49 4.77
N ASP A 45 3.22 -25.63 4.06
CA ASP A 45 4.58 -25.82 3.63
C ASP A 45 5.30 -24.47 3.61
N HIS A 46 6.20 -24.27 4.57
CA HIS A 46 7.05 -23.10 4.68
C HIS A 46 8.47 -23.38 4.15
N GLY A 47 8.64 -24.39 3.29
CA GLY A 47 9.91 -24.78 2.72
C GLY A 47 10.88 -25.30 3.79
N SER A 48 12.07 -24.71 3.85
CA SER A 48 13.12 -24.94 4.87
C SER A 48 12.61 -24.77 6.31
N GLN A 49 11.61 -23.92 6.53
CA GLN A 49 11.00 -23.64 7.83
C GLN A 49 9.99 -24.72 8.27
N GLY A 50 9.80 -25.75 7.44
CA GLY A 50 9.07 -26.96 7.77
C GLY A 50 7.69 -27.08 7.15
N ARG A 51 7.25 -28.32 7.07
CA ARG A 51 5.95 -28.76 6.55
C ARG A 51 5.21 -29.52 7.64
N ASN A 52 3.89 -29.34 7.76
CA ASN A 52 3.08 -30.07 8.74
C ASN A 52 1.74 -30.51 8.15
N GLN A 53 0.94 -31.28 8.89
CA GLN A 53 -0.34 -31.84 8.42
C GLN A 53 -1.52 -30.87 8.49
N GLN A 54 -1.29 -29.57 8.69
CA GLN A 54 -2.36 -28.57 8.70
C GLN A 54 -2.75 -28.21 7.26
N MET A 55 -4.05 -28.19 6.94
CA MET A 55 -4.52 -27.79 5.61
C MET A 55 -4.27 -26.31 5.34
N ALA A 56 -3.58 -26.01 4.24
CA ALA A 56 -3.26 -24.66 3.80
C ALA A 56 -4.53 -23.86 3.46
N SER A 57 -4.59 -22.62 3.97
CA SER A 57 -5.65 -21.65 3.70
C SER A 57 -5.15 -20.32 3.17
N HIS A 58 -3.83 -20.09 3.22
CA HIS A 58 -3.20 -18.89 2.70
C HIS A 58 -1.98 -19.28 1.86
N ALA A 59 -1.73 -18.51 0.80
CA ALA A 59 -0.51 -18.55 0.01
C ALA A 59 0.24 -17.24 0.20
N LEU A 60 1.37 -17.28 0.90
CA LEU A 60 2.29 -16.15 1.04
C LEU A 60 3.14 -16.07 -0.22
N VAL A 61 3.19 -14.91 -0.88
CA VAL A 61 3.94 -14.73 -2.12
C VAL A 61 4.90 -13.57 -2.00
N PHE A 62 6.12 -13.78 -2.49
CA PHE A 62 7.16 -12.78 -2.58
C PHE A 62 7.42 -12.43 -4.04
N MET A 63 7.48 -11.14 -4.34
CA MET A 63 7.75 -10.62 -5.68
C MET A 63 8.82 -9.54 -5.61
N LEU A 64 9.73 -9.55 -6.60
CA LEU A 64 10.64 -8.44 -6.84
C LEU A 64 10.06 -7.52 -7.90
N VAL A 65 10.18 -6.22 -7.68
CA VAL A 65 9.80 -5.17 -8.61
C VAL A 65 11.00 -4.28 -8.86
N GLY A 66 11.34 -4.04 -10.13
CA GLY A 66 12.42 -3.16 -10.51
C GLY A 66 12.07 -1.71 -10.15
N LEU A 67 12.98 -1.03 -9.46
CA LEU A 67 12.76 0.36 -9.03
C LEU A 67 12.90 1.34 -10.20
N ARG A 68 13.83 1.03 -11.12
CA ARG A 68 14.20 1.87 -12.28
C ARG A 68 13.66 1.32 -13.59
N LYS A 69 13.76 0.01 -13.78
CA LYS A 69 13.23 -0.70 -14.95
C LYS A 69 11.88 -1.33 -14.63
N ARG A 70 11.03 -1.40 -15.63
CA ARG A 70 9.69 -2.01 -15.53
C ARG A 70 9.79 -3.53 -15.53
N TRP A 71 10.36 -4.08 -14.47
CA TRP A 71 10.41 -5.52 -14.24
C TRP A 71 9.58 -5.89 -13.01
N LYS A 72 8.95 -7.05 -13.05
CA LYS A 72 8.32 -7.67 -11.87
C LYS A 72 8.36 -9.17 -12.02
N GLN A 73 8.68 -9.89 -10.94
CA GLN A 73 8.72 -11.35 -10.97
C GLN A 73 8.43 -11.92 -9.58
N PRO A 74 7.43 -12.80 -9.41
CA PRO A 74 7.31 -13.57 -8.18
C PRO A 74 8.51 -14.52 -8.07
N ILE A 75 9.14 -14.52 -6.88
CA ILE A 75 10.39 -15.26 -6.64
C ILE A 75 10.25 -16.40 -5.64
N ALA A 76 9.26 -16.33 -4.75
CA ALA A 76 8.98 -17.38 -3.78
C ALA A 76 7.49 -17.41 -3.43
N HIS A 77 7.00 -18.58 -3.03
CA HIS A 77 5.68 -18.74 -2.46
C HIS A 77 5.71 -19.83 -1.39
N PHE A 78 4.84 -19.70 -0.39
CA PHE A 78 4.72 -20.61 0.74
C PHE A 78 3.25 -20.79 1.09
N PHE A 79 2.90 -21.93 1.70
CA PHE A 79 1.53 -22.25 2.05
C PHE A 79 1.37 -22.34 3.56
N SER A 80 0.34 -21.69 4.09
CA SER A 80 0.12 -21.59 5.53
C SER A 80 -1.28 -22.09 5.90
N GLY A 81 -1.36 -22.87 6.97
CA GLY A 81 -2.61 -23.46 7.46
C GLY A 81 -3.57 -22.42 8.04
N ASP A 82 -2.98 -21.40 8.66
CA ASP A 82 -3.57 -20.13 9.11
C ASP A 82 -2.60 -19.00 8.69
N SER A 83 -2.70 -17.80 9.27
CA SER A 83 -1.71 -16.74 9.06
C SER A 83 -0.30 -17.18 9.51
N VAL A 84 0.75 -16.79 8.79
CA VAL A 84 2.15 -17.06 9.21
C VAL A 84 2.42 -16.42 10.58
N THR A 85 3.24 -17.05 11.42
CA THR A 85 3.68 -16.41 12.68
C THR A 85 4.75 -15.35 12.40
N ALA A 86 4.84 -14.32 13.25
CA ALA A 86 5.79 -13.23 13.02
C ALA A 86 7.26 -13.72 12.96
N ASP A 87 7.63 -14.64 13.86
CA ASP A 87 8.98 -15.21 13.90
C ASP A 87 9.30 -16.00 12.63
N ARG A 88 8.32 -16.74 12.12
CA ARG A 88 8.48 -17.51 10.89
C ARG A 88 8.53 -16.63 9.66
N LEU A 89 7.69 -15.60 9.59
CA LEU A 89 7.73 -14.62 8.52
C LEU A 89 9.09 -13.90 8.50
N GLN A 90 9.63 -13.53 9.66
CA GLN A 90 10.97 -12.97 9.77
C GLN A 90 12.04 -13.91 9.19
N ALA A 91 12.00 -15.20 9.53
CA ALA A 91 12.94 -16.18 9.00
C ALA A 91 12.83 -16.31 7.48
N ILE A 92 11.60 -16.42 6.96
CA ILE A 92 11.34 -16.49 5.51
C ILE A 92 11.84 -15.23 4.80
N ILE A 93 11.60 -14.02 5.34
CA ILE A 93 12.11 -12.77 4.76
C ILE A 93 13.64 -12.82 4.62
N LYS A 94 14.35 -13.27 5.68
CA LYS A 94 15.82 -13.38 5.64
C LYS A 94 16.28 -14.38 4.59
N GLU A 95 15.64 -15.54 4.48
CA GLU A 95 16.00 -16.55 3.49
C GLU A 95 15.80 -16.06 2.06
N VAL A 96 14.66 -15.44 1.77
CA VAL A 96 14.38 -14.92 0.43
C VAL A 96 15.34 -13.77 0.09
N LEU A 97 15.70 -12.92 1.06
CA LEU A 97 16.73 -11.89 0.88
C LEU A 97 18.12 -12.49 0.63
N ALA A 98 18.50 -13.53 1.39
CA ALA A 98 19.77 -14.22 1.20
C ALA A 98 19.90 -14.79 -0.22
N GLU A 99 18.82 -15.39 -0.72
CA GLU A 99 18.76 -15.88 -2.10
C GLU A 99 18.81 -14.74 -3.12
N CYS A 100 18.17 -13.59 -2.86
CA CYS A 100 18.32 -12.43 -3.75
C CYS A 100 19.78 -11.96 -3.82
N PHE A 101 20.46 -11.89 -2.68
CA PHE A 101 21.85 -11.44 -2.61
C PHE A 101 22.83 -12.44 -3.22
N SER A 102 22.59 -13.74 -3.12
CA SER A 102 23.41 -14.77 -3.78
C SER A 102 23.39 -14.66 -5.32
N HIS A 103 22.35 -14.06 -5.89
CA HIS A 103 22.23 -13.74 -7.32
C HIS A 103 22.59 -12.29 -7.67
N ASN A 104 23.29 -11.57 -6.78
CA ASN A 104 23.69 -10.17 -6.96
C ASN A 104 22.53 -9.18 -7.16
N LEU A 105 21.32 -9.47 -6.67
CA LEU A 105 20.19 -8.54 -6.77
C LEU A 105 20.24 -7.54 -5.61
N VAL A 106 20.28 -6.24 -5.91
CA VAL A 106 20.35 -5.20 -4.86
C VAL A 106 18.94 -4.84 -4.39
N VAL A 107 18.48 -5.52 -3.34
CA VAL A 107 17.19 -5.21 -2.70
C VAL A 107 17.35 -4.01 -1.77
N VAL A 108 16.64 -2.92 -2.05
CA VAL A 108 16.75 -1.65 -1.30
C VAL A 108 15.56 -1.36 -0.39
N ALA A 109 14.43 -2.01 -0.63
CA ALA A 109 13.23 -1.79 0.16
C ALA A 109 12.33 -3.03 0.18
N THR A 110 11.52 -3.15 1.24
CA THR A 110 10.39 -4.07 1.33
C THR A 110 9.06 -3.31 1.31
N VAL A 111 8.00 -3.91 0.77
CA VAL A 111 6.62 -3.40 0.88
C VAL A 111 5.69 -4.51 1.36
N CYS A 112 4.94 -4.22 2.42
CA CYS A 112 3.89 -5.10 2.91
C CYS A 112 2.66 -4.29 3.36
N ASP A 113 1.56 -4.97 3.64
CA ASP A 113 0.43 -4.34 4.32
C ASP A 113 0.80 -4.08 5.79
N MET A 114 -0.18 -3.61 6.56
CA MET A 114 0.05 -3.20 7.93
C MET A 114 -0.66 -4.12 8.93
N ASP A 115 -0.81 -5.39 8.58
CA ASP A 115 -1.35 -6.39 9.49
C ASP A 115 -0.40 -6.62 10.69
N GLY A 116 -0.95 -7.21 11.75
CA GLY A 116 -0.22 -7.39 13.00
C GLY A 116 0.98 -8.33 12.90
N VAL A 117 0.93 -9.34 12.03
CA VAL A 117 2.03 -10.28 11.79
C VAL A 117 3.17 -9.57 11.08
N ASN A 118 2.91 -8.88 9.97
CA ASN A 118 3.94 -8.16 9.20
C ASN A 118 4.63 -7.12 10.09
N MET A 119 3.86 -6.35 10.86
CA MET A 119 4.42 -5.35 11.77
C MET A 119 5.31 -5.97 12.85
N ARG A 120 4.92 -7.09 13.45
CA ARG A 120 5.76 -7.80 14.44
C ARG A 120 7.02 -8.37 13.82
N ALA A 121 6.94 -8.97 12.63
CA ALA A 121 8.09 -9.52 11.92
C ALA A 121 9.11 -8.42 11.56
N LEU A 122 8.64 -7.27 11.07
CA LEU A 122 9.51 -6.14 10.76
C LEU A 122 10.12 -5.50 12.01
N ASN A 123 9.37 -5.41 13.11
CA ASN A 123 9.91 -4.96 14.39
C ASN A 123 11.00 -5.91 14.90
N ALA A 124 10.81 -7.22 14.76
CA ALA A 124 11.81 -8.23 15.13
C ALA A 124 13.07 -8.16 14.26
N LEU A 125 12.97 -7.66 13.01
CA LEU A 125 14.11 -7.31 12.17
C LEU A 125 14.80 -5.99 12.59
N GLY A 126 14.24 -5.24 13.53
CA GLY A 126 14.78 -3.96 14.02
C GLY A 126 14.21 -2.73 13.30
N SER A 127 13.13 -2.89 12.53
CA SER A 127 12.51 -1.80 11.79
C SER A 127 11.24 -1.28 12.46
N THR A 128 11.27 -0.01 12.88
CA THR A 128 10.20 0.66 13.64
C THR A 128 9.64 1.86 12.88
N VAL A 129 8.69 2.59 13.48
CA VAL A 129 8.11 3.81 12.90
C VAL A 129 9.13 4.94 12.77
N ASP A 130 10.04 5.08 13.74
CA ASP A 130 11.12 6.10 13.71
C ASP A 130 12.34 5.63 12.91
N ARG A 131 12.57 4.32 12.87
CA ARG A 131 13.65 3.69 12.10
C ARG A 131 13.07 2.70 11.08
N PRO A 132 12.47 3.18 9.97
CA PRO A 132 11.74 2.34 9.03
C PRO A 132 12.68 1.58 8.07
N PHE A 133 13.73 0.98 8.61
CA PHE A 133 14.64 0.11 7.88
C PHE A 133 15.26 -0.91 8.82
N PHE A 134 15.80 -1.99 8.28
CA PHE A 134 16.69 -2.90 8.98
C PHE A 134 17.96 -3.14 8.17
N ILE A 135 18.98 -3.73 8.80
CA ILE A 135 20.23 -4.09 8.15
C ILE A 135 20.31 -5.61 8.06
N TYR A 136 20.61 -6.13 6.87
CA TYR A 136 20.83 -7.55 6.64
C TYR A 136 22.00 -7.74 5.66
N ASN A 137 23.00 -8.53 6.05
CA ASN A 137 24.25 -8.71 5.29
C ASN A 137 24.85 -7.38 4.80
N GLU A 138 25.03 -6.41 5.72
CA GLU A 138 25.57 -5.07 5.44
C GLU A 138 24.72 -4.17 4.51
N ASN A 139 23.57 -4.67 4.03
CA ASN A 139 22.66 -3.91 3.20
C ASN A 139 21.55 -3.30 4.06
N GLU A 140 21.28 -2.01 3.86
CA GLU A 140 20.13 -1.32 4.46
C GLU A 140 18.89 -1.57 3.61
N ILE A 141 17.85 -2.17 4.20
CA ILE A 141 16.57 -2.43 3.55
C ILE A 141 15.49 -1.57 4.20
N VAL A 142 14.96 -0.62 3.45
CA VAL A 142 13.89 0.30 3.88
C VAL A 142 12.55 -0.44 3.91
N THR A 143 11.74 -0.29 4.95
CA THR A 143 10.43 -0.93 5.07
C THR A 143 9.30 0.05 4.81
N ILE A 144 8.51 -0.18 3.78
CA ILE A 144 7.41 0.69 3.35
C ILE A 144 6.09 -0.04 3.59
N MET A 145 5.09 0.65 4.15
CA MET A 145 3.74 0.10 4.26
C MET A 145 2.92 0.53 3.04
N ASP A 146 2.12 -0.38 2.51
CA ASP A 146 1.35 -0.19 1.28
C ASP A 146 0.43 1.06 1.33
N PRO A 147 0.72 2.13 0.56
CA PRO A 147 -0.07 3.36 0.60
C PRO A 147 -1.56 3.18 0.22
N PRO A 148 -1.93 2.39 -0.82
CA PRO A 148 -3.32 1.99 -1.09
C PRO A 148 -4.04 1.40 0.12
N HIS A 149 -3.42 0.46 0.83
CA HIS A 149 -3.94 -0.10 2.07
C HIS A 149 -4.11 0.96 3.16
N LEU A 150 -3.11 1.84 3.36
CA LEU A 150 -3.17 2.92 4.34
C LEU A 150 -4.33 3.90 4.06
N LEU A 151 -4.56 4.26 2.79
CA LEU A 151 -5.68 5.13 2.39
C LEU A 151 -7.03 4.48 2.68
N LYS A 152 -7.16 3.19 2.36
CA LYS A 152 -8.34 2.38 2.67
C LYS A 152 -8.62 2.34 4.17
N CYS A 153 -7.60 2.10 5.00
CA CYS A 153 -7.72 2.12 6.46
C CYS A 153 -8.10 3.51 6.98
N PHE A 154 -7.46 4.57 6.49
CA PHE A 154 -7.79 5.95 6.86
C PHE A 154 -9.25 6.26 6.58
N ARG A 155 -9.72 5.98 5.35
CA ARG A 155 -11.13 6.12 4.96
C ARG A 155 -12.06 5.34 5.89
N ASN A 156 -11.74 4.08 6.18
CA ASN A 156 -12.57 3.22 7.03
C ASN A 156 -12.64 3.71 8.48
N ASN A 157 -11.59 4.34 9.00
CA ASN A 157 -11.61 4.98 10.31
C ASN A 157 -12.42 6.28 10.27
N PHE A 158 -12.27 7.10 9.22
CA PHE A 158 -13.00 8.35 9.08
C PHE A 158 -14.52 8.14 8.91
N LEU A 159 -14.92 7.04 8.27
CA LEU A 159 -16.31 6.57 8.21
C LEU A 159 -16.93 6.34 9.61
N LYS A 160 -16.12 5.94 10.59
CA LYS A 160 -16.57 5.56 11.94
C LYS A 160 -16.39 6.69 12.95
N HIS A 161 -15.37 7.51 12.79
CA HIS A 161 -14.92 8.48 13.77
C HIS A 161 -14.63 9.81 13.10
N ASN A 162 -15.13 10.89 13.69
CA ASN A 162 -14.72 12.25 13.32
C ASN A 162 -13.25 12.48 13.70
N ILE A 163 -12.59 13.39 13.00
CA ILE A 163 -11.16 13.67 13.18
C ILE A 163 -11.00 15.10 13.66
N LYS A 164 -10.50 15.28 14.89
CA LYS A 164 -10.04 16.57 15.38
C LYS A 164 -8.71 16.87 14.69
N CYS A 165 -8.68 17.99 13.96
CA CYS A 165 -7.49 18.49 13.29
C CYS A 165 -6.80 19.55 14.16
N PRO A 166 -5.50 19.84 13.90
CA PRO A 166 -4.76 20.86 14.65
C PRO A 166 -5.38 22.25 14.55
N ASP A 167 -4.94 23.14 15.43
CA ASP A 167 -5.32 24.56 15.40
C ASP A 167 -4.80 25.20 14.11
N ASN A 168 -5.53 26.20 13.57
CA ASN A 168 -5.20 26.87 12.31
C ASN A 168 -5.12 25.95 11.06
N PHE A 169 -5.74 24.78 11.10
CA PHE A 169 -5.63 23.78 10.02
C PHE A 169 -6.23 24.23 8.67
N ALA A 170 -7.26 25.07 8.68
CA ALA A 170 -7.96 25.50 7.48
C ALA A 170 -8.42 26.98 7.49
N THR A 171 -8.47 27.61 8.66
CA THR A 171 -8.76 29.04 8.89
C THR A 171 -7.99 29.48 10.15
N ASN A 172 -7.92 30.78 10.46
CA ASN A 172 -7.36 31.31 11.72
C ASN A 172 -8.17 30.90 12.99
N ALA A 173 -8.97 29.83 12.93
CA ALA A 173 -9.78 29.34 14.03
C ALA A 173 -9.09 28.20 14.82
N VAL A 174 -9.39 28.19 16.12
CA VAL A 174 -8.66 27.54 17.22
C VAL A 174 -8.73 26.01 17.22
N SER A 175 -9.57 25.33 16.42
CA SER A 175 -9.42 23.91 16.03
C SER A 175 -10.62 23.46 15.21
N GLY A 176 -10.38 22.66 14.17
CA GLY A 176 -11.42 22.16 13.27
C GLY A 176 -11.74 20.69 13.48
N ILE A 177 -13.02 20.29 13.37
CA ILE A 177 -13.42 18.87 13.34
C ILE A 177 -13.83 18.49 11.92
N ALA A 178 -13.06 17.59 11.30
CA ALA A 178 -13.46 16.93 10.07
C ALA A 178 -14.49 15.85 10.39
N LYS A 179 -15.62 15.88 9.66
CA LYS A 179 -16.74 14.95 9.85
C LYS A 179 -17.06 14.25 8.54
N TRP A 180 -17.38 12.96 8.61
CA TRP A 180 -17.90 12.22 7.47
C TRP A 180 -19.26 12.77 7.00
N GLU A 181 -20.02 13.35 7.93
CA GLU A 181 -21.31 13.96 7.62
C GLU A 181 -21.20 15.12 6.62
N HIS A 182 -20.11 15.89 6.64
CA HIS A 182 -19.87 16.94 5.63
C HIS A 182 -19.75 16.34 4.21
N ILE A 183 -19.23 15.11 4.07
CA ILE A 183 -19.13 14.41 2.77
C ILE A 183 -20.50 13.93 2.31
N LYS A 184 -21.34 13.43 3.23
CA LYS A 184 -22.73 13.05 2.93
C LYS A 184 -23.57 14.25 2.50
N GLU A 185 -23.44 15.36 3.22
CA GLU A 185 -24.12 16.61 2.90
C GLU A 185 -23.70 17.13 1.53
N PHE A 186 -22.39 17.13 1.24
CA PHE A 186 -21.88 17.45 -0.09
C PHE A 186 -22.44 16.53 -1.16
N PHE A 187 -22.40 15.21 -0.97
CA PHE A 187 -22.90 14.24 -1.95
C PHE A 187 -24.40 14.44 -2.26
N LYS A 188 -25.22 14.73 -1.24
CA LYS A 188 -26.64 15.04 -1.42
C LYS A 188 -26.84 16.34 -2.21
N ASN A 189 -26.10 17.39 -1.87
CA ASN A 189 -26.20 18.69 -2.54
C ASN A 189 -25.67 18.64 -3.99
N ASP A 190 -24.58 17.91 -4.23
CA ASP A 190 -23.95 17.81 -5.55
C ASP A 190 -24.81 17.00 -6.52
N ASN A 191 -25.43 15.91 -6.07
CA ASN A 191 -26.35 15.11 -6.90
C ASN A 191 -27.63 15.85 -7.29
N ASN A 192 -28.07 16.81 -6.48
CA ASN A 192 -29.24 17.62 -6.77
C ASN A 192 -28.91 18.90 -7.56
N ASN A 193 -27.64 19.09 -7.94
CA ASN A 193 -27.21 20.29 -8.66
C ASN A 193 -27.63 20.21 -10.13
N PRO A 194 -28.53 21.09 -10.60
CA PRO A 194 -29.11 20.99 -11.95
C PRO A 194 -28.11 21.28 -13.08
N ASN A 195 -27.02 22.01 -12.78
CA ASN A 195 -26.13 22.55 -13.80
C ASN A 195 -24.83 21.75 -13.96
N PHE A 196 -24.21 21.34 -12.83
CA PHE A 196 -22.89 20.71 -12.84
C PHE A 196 -22.66 19.90 -11.57
N VAL A 197 -22.23 18.65 -11.74
CA VAL A 197 -21.84 17.75 -10.64
C VAL A 197 -20.33 17.82 -10.47
N PHE A 198 -19.87 18.28 -9.31
CA PHE A 198 -18.44 18.44 -9.01
C PHE A 198 -17.71 17.10 -8.90
N ALA A 199 -18.34 16.09 -8.32
CA ALA A 199 -17.74 14.78 -8.06
C ALA A 199 -18.55 13.62 -8.68
N PRO A 200 -18.63 13.52 -10.02
CA PRO A 200 -19.50 12.54 -10.72
C PRO A 200 -19.09 11.08 -10.49
N ALA A 201 -17.89 10.85 -9.98
CA ALA A 201 -17.42 9.51 -9.61
C ALA A 201 -18.02 9.01 -8.28
N LEU A 202 -18.52 9.90 -7.43
CA LEU A 202 -19.14 9.50 -6.17
C LEU A 202 -20.48 8.84 -6.43
N THR A 203 -20.73 7.80 -5.65
CA THR A 203 -21.96 7.01 -5.66
C THR A 203 -22.30 6.62 -4.24
N ASP A 204 -23.50 6.08 -4.03
CA ASP A 204 -23.91 5.61 -2.70
C ASP A 204 -22.92 4.58 -2.11
N GLN A 205 -22.25 3.77 -2.95
CA GLN A 205 -21.23 2.82 -2.52
C GLN A 205 -20.00 3.46 -1.86
N HIS A 206 -19.76 4.76 -2.11
CA HIS A 206 -18.68 5.51 -1.47
C HIS A 206 -19.07 5.97 -0.07
N ILE A 207 -20.33 6.37 0.08
CA ILE A 207 -20.88 7.00 1.29
C ILE A 207 -21.34 5.94 2.29
N HIS A 208 -21.97 4.87 1.81
CA HIS A 208 -22.52 3.77 2.58
C HIS A 208 -21.93 2.40 2.14
N PRO A 209 -20.60 2.20 2.23
CA PRO A 209 -19.98 0.96 1.74
C PRO A 209 -20.33 -0.25 2.63
N ASN A 210 -20.72 -1.35 2.00
CA ASN A 210 -20.78 -2.66 2.64
C ASN A 210 -19.38 -3.26 2.89
N GLY A 211 -19.31 -4.43 3.52
CA GLY A 211 -18.03 -5.09 3.87
C GLY A 211 -17.08 -5.28 2.67
N LYS A 212 -17.59 -5.74 1.53
CA LYS A 212 -16.78 -5.94 0.31
C LYS A 212 -16.35 -4.61 -0.30
N GLN A 213 -17.20 -3.59 -0.27
CA GLN A 213 -16.91 -2.25 -0.79
C GLN A 213 -15.89 -1.49 0.10
N LYS A 214 -15.87 -1.74 1.41
CA LYS A 214 -14.84 -1.21 2.32
C LYS A 214 -13.43 -1.65 1.95
N MET A 215 -13.30 -2.80 1.26
CA MET A 215 -12.03 -3.33 0.80
C MET A 215 -11.52 -2.71 -0.52
N LYS A 216 -12.38 -2.01 -1.27
CA LYS A 216 -12.02 -1.45 -2.58
C LYS A 216 -11.25 -0.12 -2.41
N VAL A 217 -9.96 -0.14 -2.74
CA VAL A 217 -9.10 1.07 -2.76
C VAL A 217 -9.67 2.14 -3.68
N LYS A 218 -10.21 1.77 -4.85
CA LYS A 218 -10.83 2.71 -5.79
C LYS A 218 -11.87 3.62 -5.12
N LEU A 219 -12.75 3.05 -4.29
CA LEU A 219 -13.79 3.83 -3.58
C LEU A 219 -13.17 4.76 -2.54
N ALA A 220 -12.09 4.34 -1.87
CA ALA A 220 -11.37 5.19 -0.92
C ALA A 220 -10.64 6.35 -1.60
N ALA A 221 -9.97 6.10 -2.72
CA ALA A 221 -9.30 7.13 -3.51
C ALA A 221 -10.28 8.14 -4.11
N GLN A 222 -11.44 7.69 -4.60
CA GLN A 222 -12.45 8.57 -5.19
C GLN A 222 -13.13 9.48 -4.16
N VAL A 223 -13.42 8.97 -2.94
CA VAL A 223 -14.02 9.79 -1.88
C VAL A 223 -13.02 10.76 -1.23
N LEU A 224 -11.74 10.39 -1.19
CA LEU A 224 -10.66 11.24 -0.69
C LEU A 224 -9.91 11.95 -1.83
N SER A 225 -10.65 12.49 -2.81
CA SER A 225 -10.06 13.08 -4.01
C SER A 225 -10.14 14.61 -4.06
N HIS A 226 -9.29 15.20 -4.91
CA HIS A 226 -9.32 16.64 -5.21
C HIS A 226 -10.72 17.14 -5.61
N SER A 227 -11.46 16.43 -6.46
CA SER A 227 -12.80 16.87 -6.91
C SER A 227 -13.80 16.97 -5.76
N VAL A 228 -13.71 16.09 -4.76
CA VAL A 228 -14.57 16.13 -3.57
C VAL A 228 -14.18 17.31 -2.69
N ALA A 229 -12.88 17.52 -2.44
CA ALA A 229 -12.42 18.67 -1.67
C ALA A 229 -12.83 20.00 -2.32
N ALA A 230 -12.57 20.16 -3.62
CA ALA A 230 -12.93 21.36 -4.39
C ALA A 230 -14.44 21.60 -4.41
N GLY A 231 -15.24 20.54 -4.56
CA GLY A 231 -16.69 20.61 -4.48
C GLY A 231 -17.18 21.09 -3.12
N ILE A 232 -16.65 20.55 -2.02
CA ILE A 232 -16.98 21.00 -0.66
C ILE A 232 -16.61 22.48 -0.48
N PHE A 233 -15.40 22.90 -0.89
CA PHE A 233 -15.01 24.32 -0.81
C PHE A 233 -15.97 25.23 -1.59
N ALA A 234 -16.33 24.87 -2.81
CA ALA A 234 -17.25 25.65 -3.64
C ALA A 234 -18.64 25.77 -3.02
N LYS A 235 -19.15 24.67 -2.43
CA LYS A 235 -20.44 24.65 -1.74
C LYS A 235 -20.44 25.46 -0.45
N VAL A 236 -19.34 25.44 0.32
CA VAL A 236 -19.18 26.32 1.49
C VAL A 236 -19.17 27.78 1.06
N ALA A 237 -18.40 28.14 0.03
CA ALA A 237 -18.30 29.52 -0.44
C ALA A 237 -19.64 30.09 -0.93
N ARG A 238 -20.56 29.21 -1.35
CA ARG A 238 -21.93 29.56 -1.76
C ARG A 238 -22.94 29.51 -0.60
N ASN A 239 -22.49 29.24 0.62
CA ASN A 239 -23.32 29.02 1.81
C ASN A 239 -24.35 27.88 1.63
N GLU A 240 -24.04 26.88 0.80
CA GLU A 240 -24.91 25.73 0.54
C GLU A 240 -24.67 24.57 1.53
N ILE A 241 -23.50 24.54 2.17
CA ILE A 241 -23.15 23.62 3.25
C ILE A 241 -22.42 24.36 4.37
N SER A 242 -22.43 23.77 5.56
CA SER A 242 -21.81 24.29 6.79
C SER A 242 -20.37 24.79 6.59
N PRO A 243 -20.00 26.01 7.05
CA PRO A 243 -18.63 26.53 6.99
C PRO A 243 -17.58 25.62 7.65
N GLU A 244 -17.96 24.85 8.66
CA GLU A 244 -17.13 23.85 9.32
C GLU A 244 -16.64 22.74 8.36
N ALA A 245 -17.31 22.55 7.21
CA ALA A 245 -16.91 21.61 6.17
C ALA A 245 -15.58 21.97 5.49
N VAL A 246 -15.10 23.21 5.61
CA VAL A 246 -13.76 23.64 5.17
C VAL A 246 -12.65 22.78 5.78
N VAL A 247 -12.82 22.34 7.03
CA VAL A 247 -11.86 21.45 7.70
C VAL A 247 -11.84 20.08 7.02
N THR A 248 -13.01 19.52 6.71
CA THR A 248 -13.12 18.25 5.99
C THR A 248 -12.51 18.36 4.58
N ALA A 249 -12.83 19.43 3.85
CA ALA A 249 -12.28 19.66 2.50
C ALA A 249 -10.75 19.76 2.52
N THR A 250 -10.20 20.48 3.50
CA THR A 250 -8.75 20.63 3.68
C THR A 250 -8.08 19.29 4.00
N LEU A 251 -8.68 18.50 4.89
CA LEU A 251 -8.19 17.15 5.20
C LEU A 251 -8.20 16.25 3.96
N ILE A 252 -9.29 16.26 3.19
CA ILE A 252 -9.41 15.48 1.95
C ILE A 252 -8.34 15.91 0.94
N SER A 253 -8.14 17.21 0.74
CA SER A 253 -7.12 17.73 -0.18
C SER A 253 -5.70 17.29 0.22
N LYS A 254 -5.37 17.36 1.52
CA LYS A 254 -4.09 16.88 2.05
C LYS A 254 -3.91 15.37 1.86
N MET A 255 -4.99 14.59 2.05
CA MET A 255 -4.97 13.13 1.82
C MET A 255 -4.83 12.76 0.33
N ASP A 256 -5.46 13.50 -0.59
CA ASP A 256 -5.29 13.32 -2.05
C ASP A 256 -3.83 13.60 -2.43
N ASN A 257 -3.26 14.72 -1.96
CA ASN A 257 -1.88 15.10 -2.24
C ASN A 257 -0.85 14.05 -1.76
N ILE A 258 -0.97 13.58 -0.51
CA ILE A 258 -0.03 12.57 0.02
C ILE A 258 -0.19 11.24 -0.70
N PHE A 259 -1.41 10.84 -1.07
CA PHE A 259 -1.62 9.60 -1.79
C PHE A 259 -1.07 9.68 -3.22
N ASP A 260 -1.30 10.77 -3.93
CA ASP A 260 -0.72 11.03 -5.25
C ASP A 260 0.81 10.95 -5.22
N SER A 261 1.43 11.57 -4.20
CA SER A 261 2.88 11.61 -3.98
C SER A 261 3.50 10.22 -3.80
N LEU A 262 2.74 9.27 -3.28
CA LEU A 262 3.16 7.89 -3.01
C LEU A 262 2.63 6.90 -4.05
N ASN A 263 2.07 7.39 -5.17
CA ASN A 263 1.48 6.57 -6.21
C ASN A 263 1.75 7.07 -7.65
N ALA A 264 2.82 7.81 -7.87
CA ALA A 264 3.16 8.42 -9.16
C ALA A 264 4.13 7.57 -10.01
N ASP A 265 3.92 7.54 -11.33
CA ASP A 265 4.79 6.84 -12.33
C ASP A 265 5.10 7.75 -13.53
N THR A 266 5.18 9.07 -13.34
CA THR A 266 5.34 10.02 -14.44
C THR A 266 6.19 11.22 -14.01
N PRO A 267 7.11 11.69 -14.87
CA PRO A 267 7.84 12.94 -14.59
C PRO A 267 6.98 14.17 -14.84
N ASP A 268 5.94 14.05 -15.66
CA ASP A 268 5.15 15.17 -16.16
C ASP A 268 3.97 15.49 -15.25
N LEU A 269 3.69 16.79 -15.09
CA LEU A 269 2.50 17.26 -14.40
C LEU A 269 1.25 16.79 -15.14
N LYS A 270 0.50 15.86 -14.55
CA LYS A 270 -0.78 15.41 -15.11
C LYS A 270 -1.95 16.10 -14.41
N ARG A 271 -2.84 16.71 -15.19
CA ARG A 271 -4.11 17.31 -14.71
C ARG A 271 -3.92 18.32 -13.58
N GLY A 272 -2.80 19.05 -13.57
CA GLY A 272 -2.47 20.01 -12.51
C GLY A 272 -2.10 19.40 -11.16
N LYS A 273 -2.04 18.06 -11.02
CA LYS A 273 -1.69 17.39 -9.76
C LYS A 273 -0.19 17.45 -9.52
N ARG A 274 0.25 18.45 -8.74
CA ARG A 274 1.67 18.72 -8.42
C ARG A 274 2.43 17.53 -7.87
N TYR A 275 1.79 16.78 -6.99
CA TYR A 275 2.39 15.64 -6.31
C TYR A 275 2.16 14.31 -7.03
N PHE A 276 1.41 14.28 -8.14
CA PHE A 276 1.28 13.09 -8.97
C PHE A 276 2.43 13.01 -9.99
N THR A 277 3.66 13.24 -9.52
CA THR A 277 4.89 13.23 -10.32
C THR A 277 5.99 12.46 -9.59
N ASN A 278 7.06 12.10 -10.30
CA ASN A 278 8.22 11.47 -9.68
C ASN A 278 8.88 12.42 -8.68
N ILE A 279 9.38 11.86 -7.57
CA ILE A 279 10.16 12.63 -6.59
C ILE A 279 11.50 13.00 -7.24
N THR A 280 11.84 14.29 -7.22
CA THR A 280 13.12 14.82 -7.69
C THR A 280 13.69 15.83 -6.69
N LYS A 281 14.96 16.23 -6.85
CA LYS A 281 15.61 17.25 -5.99
C LYS A 281 14.87 18.59 -5.97
N LYS A 282 14.16 18.93 -7.05
CA LYS A 282 13.45 20.21 -7.23
C LYS A 282 11.98 20.14 -6.86
N SER A 283 11.45 18.94 -6.65
CA SER A 283 10.05 18.73 -6.36
C SER A 283 9.73 19.02 -4.89
N GLU A 284 8.51 19.46 -4.61
CA GLU A 284 8.07 19.84 -3.25
C GLU A 284 7.64 18.66 -2.38
N HIS A 285 7.93 17.42 -2.80
CA HIS A 285 7.52 16.21 -2.09
C HIS A 285 8.04 16.18 -0.65
N LEU A 286 9.28 16.62 -0.41
CA LEU A 286 9.86 16.63 0.95
C LEU A 286 9.16 17.63 1.88
N GLN A 287 8.70 18.76 1.34
CA GLN A 287 7.91 19.71 2.12
C GLN A 287 6.54 19.12 2.46
N LEU A 288 5.86 18.54 1.47
CA LEU A 288 4.60 17.82 1.69
C LEU A 288 4.77 16.72 2.75
N PHE A 289 5.84 15.94 2.68
CA PHE A 289 6.14 14.88 3.63
C PHE A 289 6.34 15.42 5.04
N HIS A 290 7.06 16.53 5.21
CA HIS A 290 7.17 17.23 6.49
C HIS A 290 5.80 17.63 7.03
N ASP A 291 5.00 18.34 6.23
CA ASP A 291 3.68 18.83 6.63
C ASP A 291 2.73 17.69 7.00
N MET A 292 2.78 16.59 6.25
CA MET A 292 1.91 15.43 6.47
C MET A 292 2.32 14.62 7.70
N LYS A 293 3.62 14.47 7.98
CA LYS A 293 4.07 13.88 9.25
C LYS A 293 3.56 14.69 10.44
N THR A 294 3.72 16.01 10.39
CA THR A 294 3.21 16.92 11.43
C THR A 294 1.70 16.80 11.56
N LEU A 295 0.96 16.73 10.46
CA LEU A 295 -0.49 16.50 10.51
C LEU A 295 -0.83 15.18 11.21
N PHE A 296 -0.24 14.07 10.76
CA PHE A 296 -0.55 12.74 11.30
C PHE A 296 -0.21 12.62 12.79
N GLN A 297 0.82 13.32 13.27
CA GLN A 297 1.15 13.39 14.70
C GLN A 297 0.12 14.14 15.54
N ASN A 298 -0.61 15.09 14.95
CA ASN A 298 -1.48 16.02 15.67
C ASN A 298 -2.98 15.79 15.41
N ILE A 299 -3.37 14.91 14.49
CA ILE A 299 -4.78 14.51 14.35
C ILE A 299 -5.20 13.56 15.47
N CYS A 300 -6.45 13.67 15.89
CA CYS A 300 -7.05 12.75 16.86
C CYS A 300 -8.39 12.23 16.37
N PHE A 301 -8.57 10.91 16.38
CA PHE A 301 -9.85 10.28 16.06
C PHE A 301 -10.74 10.31 17.30
N ILE A 302 -11.86 11.04 17.21
CA ILE A 302 -12.76 11.28 18.35
C ILE A 302 -13.39 9.97 18.81
N GLY A 303 -13.33 9.71 20.11
CA GLY A 303 -13.85 8.49 20.73
C GLY A 303 -12.90 7.29 20.65
N VAL A 304 -11.65 7.48 20.19
CA VAL A 304 -10.63 6.44 20.14
C VAL A 304 -9.51 6.77 21.12
N ARG A 305 -9.13 5.82 22.00
CA ARG A 305 -8.10 6.03 23.02
C ARG A 305 -6.69 6.20 22.45
N CYS A 306 -6.39 5.47 21.37
CA CYS A 306 -5.10 5.49 20.70
C CYS A 306 -5.31 5.79 19.22
N ALA A 307 -4.36 6.50 18.60
CA ALA A 307 -4.40 6.73 17.16
C ALA A 307 -4.53 5.40 16.40
N PRO A 308 -5.41 5.31 15.37
CA PRO A 308 -5.50 4.11 14.56
C PRO A 308 -4.13 3.73 13.99
N PRO A 309 -3.80 2.44 13.90
CA PRO A 309 -2.49 1.99 13.43
C PRO A 309 -2.09 2.60 12.07
N SER A 310 -3.06 2.90 11.19
CA SER A 310 -2.82 3.51 9.88
C SER A 310 -2.16 4.89 9.95
N VAL A 311 -2.33 5.64 11.04
CA VAL A 311 -1.66 6.94 11.25
C VAL A 311 -0.15 6.73 11.37
N ASN A 312 0.26 5.78 12.21
CA ASN A 312 1.67 5.38 12.33
C ASN A 312 2.19 4.75 11.03
N GLY A 313 1.33 4.02 10.31
CA GLY A 313 1.63 3.51 8.97
C GLY A 313 2.01 4.62 7.98
N TRP A 314 1.23 5.70 7.91
CA TRP A 314 1.56 6.85 7.07
C TRP A 314 2.87 7.51 7.47
N ILE A 315 3.10 7.76 8.77
CA ILE A 315 4.35 8.36 9.26
C ILE A 315 5.55 7.46 8.90
N ARG A 316 5.43 6.14 9.14
CA ARG A 316 6.45 5.15 8.80
C ARG A 316 6.76 5.17 7.31
N THR A 317 5.74 5.09 6.46
CA THR A 317 5.87 5.10 5.00
C THR A 317 6.52 6.39 4.50
N ILE A 318 6.12 7.55 5.00
CA ILE A 318 6.73 8.83 4.60
C ILE A 318 8.23 8.85 4.95
N ARG A 319 8.58 8.50 6.19
CA ARG A 319 10.00 8.42 6.62
C ARG A 319 10.79 7.40 5.81
N ALA A 320 10.17 6.27 5.47
CA ALA A 320 10.76 5.23 4.65
C ALA A 320 11.07 5.75 3.23
N VAL A 321 10.11 6.38 2.57
CA VAL A 321 10.31 6.93 1.22
C VAL A 321 11.34 8.07 1.23
N GLU A 322 11.34 8.95 2.24
CA GLU A 322 12.40 9.97 2.42
C GLU A 322 13.79 9.34 2.55
N ARG A 323 13.92 8.32 3.41
CA ARG A 323 15.19 7.61 3.61
C ARG A 323 15.66 6.92 2.34
N LEU A 324 14.76 6.21 1.65
CA LEU A 324 15.05 5.58 0.37
C LEU A 324 15.50 6.62 -0.65
N TRP A 325 14.78 7.73 -0.77
CA TRP A 325 15.14 8.81 -1.69
C TRP A 325 16.55 9.36 -1.41
N HIS A 326 16.90 9.62 -0.15
CA HIS A 326 18.26 10.03 0.22
C HIS A 326 19.33 8.99 -0.13
N ASN A 327 19.04 7.70 0.03
CA ASN A 327 19.96 6.63 -0.36
C ASN A 327 20.15 6.59 -1.89
N LEU A 328 19.08 6.75 -2.66
CA LEU A 328 19.15 6.80 -4.13
C LEU A 328 19.91 8.03 -4.64
N GLN A 329 19.79 9.17 -3.96
CA GLN A 329 20.56 10.38 -4.30
C GLN A 329 22.07 10.15 -4.18
N LYS A 330 22.54 9.37 -3.20
CA LYS A 330 23.96 8.98 -3.07
C LYS A 330 24.45 8.11 -4.23
N LEU A 331 23.53 7.44 -4.92
CA LEU A 331 23.78 6.65 -6.13
C LEU A 331 23.60 7.46 -7.43
N ASN A 332 23.55 8.80 -7.35
CA ASN A 332 23.32 9.70 -8.47
C ASN A 332 22.00 9.47 -9.23
N ILE A 333 20.97 8.96 -8.55
CA ILE A 333 19.63 8.81 -9.12
C ILE A 333 18.86 10.12 -8.95
N ASN A 334 18.34 10.64 -10.07
CA ASN A 334 17.74 11.97 -10.13
C ASN A 334 16.21 11.99 -9.97
N ALA A 335 15.56 10.84 -10.05
CA ALA A 335 14.12 10.72 -9.92
C ALA A 335 13.70 9.37 -9.33
N LEU A 336 12.62 9.36 -8.55
CA LEU A 336 12.00 8.15 -7.97
C LEU A 336 10.50 8.10 -8.32
N ALA A 337 10.09 7.02 -8.98
CA ALA A 337 8.69 6.71 -9.24
C ALA A 337 8.10 5.92 -8.05
N THR A 338 7.20 6.56 -7.29
CA THR A 338 6.63 5.97 -6.07
C THR A 338 5.59 4.89 -6.33
N ARG A 339 5.06 4.80 -7.56
CA ARG A 339 4.21 3.68 -8.01
C ARG A 339 4.88 2.30 -7.88
N ARG A 340 6.21 2.26 -7.77
CA ARG A 340 7.00 1.02 -7.55
C ARG A 340 7.09 0.61 -6.06
N LEU A 341 6.54 1.42 -5.16
CA LEU A 341 6.65 1.27 -3.70
C LEU A 341 5.29 0.90 -3.06
N ASN A 342 4.46 0.15 -3.78
CA ASN A 342 3.17 -0.38 -3.32
C ASN A 342 3.00 -1.85 -3.75
N GLN A 343 1.96 -2.51 -3.25
CA GLN A 343 1.67 -3.93 -3.49
C GLN A 343 0.80 -4.18 -4.72
N ASP A 344 0.38 -3.15 -5.48
CA ASP A 344 -0.48 -3.33 -6.66
C ASP A 344 0.05 -4.37 -7.66
N PRO A 345 1.36 -4.47 -7.97
CA PRO A 345 1.86 -5.53 -8.86
C PRO A 345 1.54 -6.94 -8.36
N LEU A 346 1.56 -7.16 -7.04
CA LEU A 346 1.26 -8.43 -6.40
C LEU A 346 -0.26 -8.68 -6.32
N GLU A 347 -1.07 -7.66 -6.00
CA GLU A 347 -2.53 -7.77 -6.05
C GLU A 347 -3.03 -8.11 -7.46
N ASN A 348 -2.40 -7.51 -8.49
CA ASN A 348 -2.69 -7.83 -9.89
C ASN A 348 -2.33 -9.30 -10.22
N LEU A 349 -1.20 -9.81 -9.70
CA LEU A 349 -0.85 -11.22 -9.85
C LEU A 349 -1.90 -12.14 -9.20
N PHE A 350 -2.37 -11.82 -8.00
CA PHE A 350 -3.46 -12.56 -7.36
C PHE A 350 -4.75 -12.53 -8.20
N GLY A 351 -5.06 -11.39 -8.80
CA GLY A 351 -6.14 -11.26 -9.78
C GLY A 351 -5.96 -12.21 -10.98
N CYS A 352 -4.77 -12.26 -11.57
CA CYS A 352 -4.44 -13.16 -12.67
C CYS A 352 -4.58 -14.63 -12.25
N ILE A 353 -4.04 -15.04 -11.10
CA ILE A 353 -4.13 -16.42 -10.60
C ILE A 353 -5.59 -16.85 -10.45
N ARG A 354 -6.43 -16.00 -9.85
CA ARG A 354 -7.87 -16.25 -9.73
C ARG A 354 -8.55 -16.31 -11.10
N GLY A 355 -8.18 -15.43 -12.02
CA GLY A 355 -8.71 -15.40 -13.39
C GLY A 355 -8.42 -16.69 -14.17
N HIS A 356 -7.21 -17.25 -14.04
CA HIS A 356 -6.85 -18.54 -14.66
C HIS A 356 -7.65 -19.73 -14.12
N CYS A 357 -8.29 -19.58 -12.96
CA CYS A 357 -9.16 -20.62 -12.38
C CYS A 357 -10.61 -20.53 -12.88
N GLY A 358 -10.90 -19.67 -13.87
CA GLY A 358 -12.22 -19.49 -14.45
C GLY A 358 -13.23 -19.01 -13.41
N SER A 359 -14.35 -19.74 -13.27
CA SER A 359 -15.40 -19.41 -12.30
C SER A 359 -15.06 -19.74 -10.84
N ASN A 360 -13.86 -20.25 -10.54
CA ASN A 360 -13.44 -20.48 -9.16
C ASN A 360 -12.58 -19.31 -8.62
N PRO A 361 -13.17 -18.35 -7.88
CA PRO A 361 -12.43 -17.20 -7.34
C PRO A 361 -11.55 -17.55 -6.13
N ASN A 362 -11.63 -18.80 -5.63
CA ASN A 362 -10.88 -19.26 -4.46
C ASN A 362 -10.11 -20.57 -4.80
N PRO A 363 -8.91 -20.46 -5.40
CA PRO A 363 -8.13 -21.62 -5.81
C PRO A 363 -7.68 -22.45 -4.62
N ASN A 364 -7.54 -23.77 -4.78
CA ASN A 364 -6.76 -24.60 -3.84
C ASN A 364 -5.26 -24.56 -4.17
N VAL A 365 -4.42 -25.21 -3.37
CA VAL A 365 -2.95 -25.22 -3.57
C VAL A 365 -2.54 -25.61 -5.00
N PRO A 366 -3.02 -26.72 -5.60
CA PRO A 366 -2.57 -27.09 -6.95
C PRO A 366 -3.03 -26.09 -8.03
N GLN A 367 -4.25 -25.55 -7.90
CA GLN A 367 -4.76 -24.52 -8.79
C GLN A 367 -3.97 -23.21 -8.66
N PHE A 368 -3.59 -22.82 -7.44
CA PHE A 368 -2.74 -21.67 -7.21
C PHE A 368 -1.37 -21.85 -7.90
N ILE A 369 -0.72 -23.00 -7.72
CA ILE A 369 0.58 -23.28 -8.34
C ILE A 369 0.47 -23.23 -9.87
N ALA A 370 -0.58 -23.84 -10.43
CA ALA A 370 -0.83 -23.81 -11.87
C ALA A 370 -1.05 -22.37 -12.38
N GLY A 371 -1.94 -21.61 -11.74
CA GLY A 371 -2.22 -20.22 -12.11
C GLY A 371 -1.00 -19.31 -11.96
N LEU A 372 -0.17 -19.53 -10.93
CA LEU A 372 1.09 -18.81 -10.73
C LEU A 372 2.07 -19.11 -11.87
N LYS A 373 2.28 -20.38 -12.22
CA LYS A 373 3.15 -20.78 -13.35
C LYS A 373 2.71 -20.16 -14.67
N THR A 374 1.40 -20.13 -14.95
CA THR A 374 0.86 -19.49 -16.15
C THR A 374 1.03 -17.98 -16.15
N SER A 375 1.00 -17.34 -14.97
CA SER A 375 1.13 -15.88 -14.84
C SER A 375 2.58 -15.36 -14.90
N ILE A 376 3.57 -16.26 -14.87
CA ILE A 376 5.02 -15.93 -14.94
C ILE A 376 5.56 -16.05 -16.38
N GLY A 377 4.75 -16.59 -17.31
CA GLY A 377 5.10 -16.81 -18.71
C GLY A 377 5.20 -15.55 -19.55
#